data_AF-A0A1M7AD10-F1
#
_entry.id   AF-A0A1M7AD10-F1
#
_cell.length_a   1.000
_cell.length_b   1.000
_cell.length_c   1.000
_cell.angle_alpha   90.00
_cell.angle_beta   90.00
_cell.angle_gamma   90.00
#
_symmetry.space_group_name_H-M   'P 1'
#
loop_
_entity.id
_entity.type
_entity.pdbx_description
1 polymer ?
#
loop_
_entity_poly.entity_id
_entity_poly.type
_entity_poly.pdbx_seq_one_letter_code
_entity_poly.pdbx_strand_id
1 'polypeptide(L)'
;MSEPVSAGYGVHSEVGRLRKVLVCAPGLAHRRLTPTNCDDLLFDDVLWVENAQRDHAAFTAELRARGVEVVELHELLAETLAVPGAKDWLLDRKITRTRWASDSSSTPAPTWTASMTAHSPST
;
A
#
# COMPACT_ATOMS: atom_id res chain seq x y z
N MET A 1 29.00 -27.73 -7.75
CA MET A 1 28.06 -27.18 -6.76
C MET A 1 27.51 -25.90 -7.36
N SER A 2 26.36 -25.96 -8.04
CA SER A 2 25.76 -24.75 -8.63
C SER A 2 25.26 -23.85 -7.51
N GLU A 3 25.77 -22.63 -7.45
CA GLU A 3 25.15 -21.55 -6.68
C GLU A 3 23.74 -21.29 -7.23
N PRO A 4 22.72 -21.11 -6.38
CA PRO A 4 21.43 -20.66 -6.86
C PRO A 4 21.63 -19.25 -7.42
N VAL A 5 21.34 -19.06 -8.70
CA VAL A 5 21.15 -17.72 -9.26
C VAL A 5 20.06 -17.08 -8.43
N SER A 6 20.43 -16.12 -7.57
CA SER A 6 19.50 -15.17 -7.01
C SER A 6 18.94 -14.41 -8.19
N ALA A 7 17.85 -14.90 -8.78
CA ALA A 7 17.17 -14.22 -9.87
C ALA A 7 16.71 -12.87 -9.31
N GLY A 8 17.46 -11.81 -9.62
CA GLY A 8 17.13 -10.45 -9.19
C GLY A 8 15.73 -10.07 -9.65
N TYR A 9 15.04 -9.23 -8.87
CA TYR A 9 13.77 -8.67 -9.31
C TYR A 9 13.98 -7.89 -10.62
N GLY A 10 13.17 -8.19 -11.63
CA GLY A 10 13.31 -7.58 -12.96
C GLY A 10 12.05 -7.71 -13.79
N VAL A 11 11.68 -6.62 -14.47
CA VAL A 11 10.64 -6.59 -15.49
C VAL A 11 11.33 -6.42 -16.84
N HIS A 12 11.25 -7.45 -17.68
CA HIS A 12 11.98 -7.52 -18.95
C HIS A 12 11.05 -7.41 -20.18
N SER A 13 9.74 -7.40 -19.95
CA SER A 13 8.71 -7.27 -20.97
C SER A 13 7.38 -6.95 -20.31
N GLU A 14 6.53 -6.18 -20.99
CA GLU A 14 5.14 -5.89 -20.57
C GLU A 14 4.17 -7.02 -20.94
N VAL A 15 4.54 -7.88 -21.90
CA VAL A 15 3.70 -8.98 -22.43
C VAL A 15 4.26 -10.36 -22.11
N GLY A 16 5.42 -10.42 -21.46
CA GLY A 16 6.04 -11.67 -21.03
C GLY A 16 5.25 -12.37 -19.93
N ARG A 17 5.62 -13.62 -19.62
CA ARG A 17 4.98 -14.38 -18.55
C ARG A 17 5.20 -13.68 -17.20
N LEU A 18 4.10 -13.19 -16.61
CA LEU A 18 4.09 -12.63 -15.28
C LEU A 18 4.41 -13.71 -14.23
N ARG A 19 5.33 -13.42 -13.32
CA ARG A 19 5.77 -14.34 -12.25
C ARG A 19 5.38 -13.84 -10.87
N LYS A 20 5.57 -12.55 -10.62
CA LYS A 20 5.26 -11.88 -9.35
C LYS A 20 4.69 -10.51 -9.61
N VAL A 21 3.68 -10.11 -8.85
CA VAL A 21 3.01 -8.81 -8.97
C VAL A 21 2.68 -8.24 -7.59
N LEU A 22 2.84 -6.92 -7.45
CA LEU A 22 2.40 -6.15 -6.29
C LEU A 22 1.06 -5.49 -6.64
N VAL A 23 0.06 -5.69 -5.79
CA VAL A 23 -1.29 -5.11 -5.94
C VAL A 23 -1.71 -4.41 -4.64
N CYS A 24 -2.75 -3.58 -4.69
CA CYS A 24 -3.25 -2.88 -3.51
C CYS A 24 -4.78 -2.92 -3.50
N ALA A 25 -5.34 -3.68 -2.56
CA ALA A 25 -6.78 -3.76 -2.39
C ALA A 25 -7.42 -2.39 -2.04
N PRO A 26 -8.63 -2.09 -2.56
CA PRO A 26 -9.44 -0.97 -2.10
C PRO A 26 -9.74 -1.07 -0.60
N GLY A 27 -9.86 0.07 0.07
CA GLY A 27 -9.90 0.14 1.53
C GLY A 27 -10.22 1.53 2.05
N LEU A 28 -9.72 1.86 3.26
CA LEU A 28 -10.08 3.07 3.99
C LEU A 28 -9.88 4.37 3.18
N ALA A 29 -8.84 4.44 2.34
CA ALA A 29 -8.60 5.59 1.48
C ALA A 29 -9.80 5.90 0.57
N HIS A 30 -10.37 4.87 -0.04
CA HIS A 30 -11.50 4.98 -0.97
C HIS A 30 -12.82 5.30 -0.25
N ARG A 31 -12.97 4.88 1.01
CA ARG A 31 -14.13 5.25 1.86
C ARG A 31 -14.16 6.73 2.24
N ARG A 32 -13.05 7.46 2.05
CA ARG A 32 -12.96 8.90 2.30
C ARG A 32 -13.24 9.75 1.06
N LEU A 33 -13.49 9.10 -0.08
CA LEU A 33 -13.91 9.80 -1.30
C LEU A 33 -15.32 10.33 -1.11
N THR A 34 -15.49 11.60 -1.44
CA THR A 34 -16.77 12.30 -1.52
C THR A 34 -16.87 12.95 -2.90
N PRO A 35 -18.09 13.26 -3.37
CA PRO A 35 -18.26 13.95 -4.65
C PRO A 35 -17.55 15.31 -4.71
N THR A 36 -17.21 15.89 -3.56
CA THR A 36 -16.54 17.18 -3.45
C THR A 36 -15.01 17.09 -3.40
N ASN A 37 -14.42 15.90 -3.27
CA ASN A 37 -12.97 15.74 -3.14
C ASN A 37 -12.36 14.72 -4.11
N CYS A 38 -13.18 14.00 -4.90
CA CYS A 38 -12.70 12.96 -5.80
C CYS A 38 -11.72 13.51 -6.84
N ASP A 39 -12.05 14.64 -7.46
CA ASP A 39 -11.23 15.29 -8.48
C ASP A 39 -9.85 15.68 -7.90
N ASP A 40 -9.84 16.29 -6.71
CA ASP A 40 -8.60 16.67 -6.00
C ASP A 40 -7.76 15.44 -5.58
N LEU A 41 -8.40 14.28 -5.41
CA LEU A 41 -7.77 13.02 -5.05
C LEU A 41 -7.44 12.13 -6.27
N LEU A 42 -7.60 12.67 -7.48
CA LEU A 42 -7.32 11.98 -8.75
C LEU A 42 -8.22 10.76 -8.99
N PHE A 43 -9.48 10.82 -8.54
CA PHE A 43 -10.52 9.85 -8.83
C PHE A 43 -11.62 10.49 -9.67
N ASP A 44 -12.09 9.78 -10.69
CA ASP A 44 -13.18 10.26 -11.55
C ASP A 44 -14.54 10.30 -10.83
N ASP A 45 -14.76 9.42 -9.84
CA ASP A 45 -16.00 9.38 -9.04
C ASP A 45 -15.80 8.61 -7.71
N VAL A 46 -16.82 8.61 -6.86
CA VAL A 46 -16.90 7.83 -5.62
C VAL A 46 -17.12 6.35 -5.93
N LEU A 47 -16.31 5.49 -5.30
CA LEU A 47 -16.38 4.05 -5.50
C LEU A 47 -17.36 3.36 -4.55
N TRP A 48 -18.04 2.34 -5.06
CA TRP A 48 -18.66 1.32 -4.21
C TRP A 48 -17.59 0.37 -3.67
N VAL A 49 -17.03 0.72 -2.51
CA VAL A 49 -15.82 0.08 -1.96
C VAL A 49 -15.99 -1.42 -1.74
N GLU A 50 -17.14 -1.88 -1.23
CA GLU A 50 -17.37 -3.30 -0.97
C GLU A 50 -17.40 -4.11 -2.27
N ASN A 51 -17.96 -3.55 -3.35
CA ASN A 51 -17.94 -4.21 -4.65
C ASN A 51 -16.52 -4.21 -5.24
N ALA A 52 -15.81 -3.08 -5.15
CA ALA A 52 -14.43 -2.98 -5.61
C ALA A 52 -13.49 -3.98 -4.89
N GLN A 53 -13.72 -4.23 -3.59
CA GLN A 53 -12.98 -5.26 -2.85
C GLN A 53 -13.26 -6.67 -3.38
N ARG A 54 -14.52 -6.98 -3.72
CA ARG A 54 -14.89 -8.27 -4.32
C ARG A 54 -14.27 -8.45 -5.70
N ASP A 55 -14.30 -7.41 -6.53
CA ASP A 55 -13.69 -7.43 -7.86
C ASP A 55 -12.16 -7.60 -7.78
N HIS A 56 -11.52 -6.90 -6.83
CA HIS A 56 -10.09 -7.08 -6.55
C HIS A 56 -9.76 -8.51 -6.08
N ALA A 57 -10.58 -9.08 -5.20
CA ALA A 57 -10.39 -10.47 -4.75
C ALA A 57 -10.53 -11.46 -5.91
N ALA A 58 -11.51 -11.27 -6.78
CA ALA A 58 -11.67 -12.08 -7.99
C ALA A 58 -10.47 -11.95 -8.94
N PHE A 59 -9.99 -10.73 -9.17
CA PHE A 59 -8.81 -10.46 -9.99
C PHE A 59 -7.55 -11.16 -9.45
N THR A 60 -7.28 -11.04 -8.15
CA THR A 60 -6.10 -11.67 -7.54
C THR A 60 -6.22 -13.19 -7.49
N ALA A 61 -7.42 -13.75 -7.30
CA ALA A 61 -7.65 -15.19 -7.38
C ALA A 61 -7.32 -15.73 -8.78
N GLU A 62 -7.71 -15.01 -9.82
CA GLU A 62 -7.48 -15.38 -11.22
C GLU A 62 -5.97 -15.37 -11.58
N LEU A 63 -5.21 -14.42 -11.02
CA LEU A 63 -3.75 -14.39 -11.13
C LEU A 63 -3.09 -15.55 -10.38
N ARG A 64 -3.51 -15.82 -9.14
CA ARG A 64 -2.99 -16.94 -8.34
C ARG A 64 -3.28 -18.28 -9.00
N ALA A 65 -4.46 -18.46 -9.60
CA ALA A 65 -4.83 -19.65 -10.36
C ALA A 65 -3.90 -19.92 -11.55
N ARG A 66 -3.28 -18.89 -12.13
CA ARG A 66 -2.25 -19.00 -13.20
C ARG A 66 -0.83 -19.21 -12.66
N GLY A 67 -0.67 -19.36 -11.35
CA GLY A 67 0.62 -19.53 -10.70
C GLY A 67 1.44 -18.24 -10.58
N VAL A 68 0.79 -17.07 -10.62
CA VAL A 68 1.44 -15.79 -10.33
C VAL A 68 1.51 -15.58 -8.82
N GLU A 69 2.69 -15.21 -8.31
CA GLU A 69 2.85 -14.76 -6.93
C GLU A 69 2.25 -13.35 -6.77
N VAL A 70 1.14 -13.26 -6.07
CA VAL A 70 0.45 -11.98 -5.81
C VAL A 70 0.79 -11.51 -4.41
N VAL A 71 1.39 -10.33 -4.32
CA VAL A 71 1.75 -9.66 -3.06
C VAL A 71 0.82 -8.48 -2.84
N GLU A 72 0.21 -8.39 -1.66
CA GLU A 72 -0.64 -7.25 -1.28
C GLU A 72 0.17 -6.14 -0.60
N LEU A 73 -0.02 -4.90 -1.03
CA LEU A 73 0.71 -3.75 -0.52
C LEU A 73 0.47 -3.52 0.98
N HIS A 74 -0.76 -3.71 1.46
CA HIS A 74 -1.09 -3.51 2.87
C HIS A 74 -0.40 -4.54 3.77
N GLU A 75 -0.32 -5.80 3.34
CA GLU A 75 0.41 -6.86 4.03
C GLU A 75 1.90 -6.58 4.03
N LEU A 76 2.48 -6.28 2.85
CA LEU A 76 3.90 -5.97 2.72
C LEU A 76 4.29 -4.74 3.53
N LEU A 77 3.42 -3.71 3.60
CA LEU A 77 3.65 -2.55 4.45
C LEU A 77 3.61 -2.92 5.93
N ALA A 78 2.67 -3.76 6.37
CA ALA A 78 2.60 -4.22 7.75
C ALA A 78 3.87 -5.01 8.14
N GLU A 79 4.33 -5.91 7.28
CA GLU A 79 5.59 -6.64 7.44
C GLU A 79 6.79 -5.69 7.48
N THR A 80 6.84 -4.71 6.57
CA THR A 80 7.91 -3.71 6.52
C THR A 80 7.97 -2.89 7.81
N LEU A 81 6.82 -2.51 8.36
CA LEU A 81 6.75 -1.75 9.62
C LEU A 81 7.13 -2.57 10.85
N ALA A 82 7.12 -3.90 10.76
CA ALA A 82 7.61 -4.78 11.82
C ALA A 82 9.15 -4.87 11.85
N VAL A 83 9.84 -4.42 10.79
CA VAL A 83 11.31 -4.35 10.76
C VAL A 83 11.79 -3.25 11.72
N PRO A 84 12.74 -3.55 12.64
CA PRO A 84 13.27 -2.57 13.57
C PRO A 84 13.77 -1.30 12.87
N GLY A 85 13.32 -0.12 13.34
CA GLY A 85 13.69 1.19 12.78
C GLY A 85 12.96 1.60 11.50
N ALA A 86 12.22 0.70 10.84
CA ALA A 86 11.50 1.03 9.60
C ALA A 86 10.32 1.99 9.84
N LYS A 87 9.59 1.81 10.94
CA LYS A 87 8.50 2.71 11.34
C LYS A 87 9.00 4.13 11.59
N ASP A 88 10.08 4.28 12.35
CA ASP A 88 10.67 5.59 12.66
C ASP A 88 11.18 6.26 11.37
N TRP A 89 11.90 5.50 10.53
CA TRP A 89 12.39 5.97 9.24
C TRP A 89 11.27 6.51 8.33
N LEU A 90 10.10 5.84 8.33
CA LEU A 90 8.93 6.24 7.55
C LEU A 90 8.28 7.49 8.12
N LEU A 91 8.06 7.53 9.44
CA LEU A 91 7.39 8.64 10.11
C LEU A 91 8.20 9.94 9.99
N ASP A 92 9.52 9.88 10.13
CA ASP A 92 10.43 11.03 9.96
C ASP A 92 10.29 11.70 8.57
N ARG A 93 9.99 10.91 7.54
CA ARG A 93 9.86 11.37 6.14
C ARG A 93 8.45 11.78 5.76
N LYS A 94 7.45 11.10 6.31
CA LYS A 94 6.03 11.34 5.99
C LYS A 94 5.47 12.51 6.79
N ILE A 95 5.81 12.57 8.09
CA ILE A 95 5.32 13.59 9.03
C ILE A 95 6.40 14.65 9.21
N THR A 96 6.65 15.41 8.16
CA THR A 96 7.59 16.55 8.19
C THR A 96 6.83 17.85 8.43
N ARG A 97 7.46 18.81 9.13
CA ARG A 97 6.90 20.14 9.41
C ARG A 97 6.26 20.80 8.17
N THR A 98 6.92 20.74 7.01
CA THR A 98 6.42 21.34 5.76
C THR A 98 5.15 20.69 5.22
N ARG A 99 4.92 19.40 5.48
CA ARG A 99 3.72 18.67 5.00
C ARG A 99 2.58 18.70 6.01
N TRP A 100 2.85 19.07 7.26
CA TRP A 100 1.87 19.13 8.34
C TRP A 100 1.46 20.57 8.69
N ALA A 101 2.39 21.53 8.62
CA ALA A 101 2.14 22.92 8.97
C ALA A 101 1.87 23.74 7.71
N SER A 102 0.59 23.89 7.36
CA SER A 102 0.12 25.03 6.55
C SER A 102 -0.23 26.25 7.41
N ASP A 103 -0.23 26.15 8.75
CA ASP A 103 -0.28 27.30 9.65
C ASP A 103 0.25 26.92 11.04
N SER A 104 0.84 27.87 11.76
CA SER A 104 1.47 27.78 13.10
C SER A 104 2.87 27.14 13.23
N SER A 105 3.85 28.02 13.47
CA SER A 105 5.21 27.67 13.88
C SER A 105 5.26 27.26 15.36
N SER A 106 5.22 25.96 15.68
CA SER A 106 5.97 25.33 16.80
C SER A 106 5.52 23.92 17.23
N THR A 107 4.54 23.28 16.57
CA THR A 107 4.06 21.96 17.06
C THR A 107 4.98 20.81 16.62
N PRO A 108 5.54 20.01 17.56
CA PRO A 108 6.30 18.80 17.23
C PRO A 108 5.39 17.73 16.60
N ALA A 109 5.99 16.72 15.95
CA ALA A 109 5.25 15.60 15.39
C ALA A 109 4.34 14.95 16.46
N PRO A 110 3.08 14.62 16.11
CA PRO A 110 2.10 14.24 17.11
C PRO A 110 2.46 12.93 17.83
N THR A 111 2.28 12.92 19.15
CA THR A 111 2.68 11.84 20.08
C THR A 111 1.92 10.53 19.91
N TRP A 112 0.74 10.55 19.28
CA TRP A 112 -0.07 9.35 19.03
C TRP A 112 0.56 8.38 18.01
N THR A 113 1.54 8.83 17.22
CA THR A 113 2.26 8.01 16.24
C THR A 113 3.00 6.82 16.86
N ALA A 114 3.48 6.98 18.11
CA ALA A 114 4.10 5.90 18.88
C ALA A 114 3.11 4.75 19.13
N SER A 115 1.82 5.05 19.34
CA SER A 115 0.77 4.08 19.63
C SER A 115 0.16 3.40 18.39
N MET A 116 0.56 3.79 17.18
CA MET A 116 0.04 3.16 15.95
C MET A 116 0.58 1.74 15.79
N THR A 117 -0.31 0.76 15.73
CA THR A 117 -0.01 -0.62 15.33
C THR A 117 -0.26 -0.79 13.84
N ALA A 118 0.59 -1.57 13.15
CA ALA A 118 0.28 -2.00 11.79
C ALA A 118 -1.01 -2.82 11.82
N HIS A 119 -2.03 -2.37 11.09
CA HIS A 119 -3.27 -3.13 10.95
C HIS A 119 -3.01 -4.26 9.95
N SER A 120 -2.92 -5.50 10.43
CA SER A 120 -2.94 -6.67 9.57
C SER A 120 -4.38 -6.80 9.04
N PRO A 121 -4.61 -6.85 7.71
CA PRO A 121 -5.92 -7.21 7.21
C PRO A 121 -6.20 -8.63 7.69
N SER A 122 -7.21 -8.80 8.53
CA SER A 122 -7.71 -10.12 8.91
C SER A 122 -8.16 -10.86 7.65
N THR A 123 -7.89 -12.17 7.63
CA THR A 123 -8.23 -13.19 6.61
C THR A 123 -9.52 -12.97 5.84
#